data_AF-A0AAN4Z7K5-F1
#
_entry.id   AF-A0AAN4Z7K5-F1
#
_cell.length_a   1.000
_cell.length_b   1.000
_cell.length_c   1.000
_cell.angle_alpha   90.00
_cell.angle_beta   90.00
_cell.angle_gamma   90.00
#
_symmetry.space_group_name_H-M   'P 1'
#
loop_
_entity.id
_entity.type
_entity.pdbx_description
1 polymer ?
#
loop_
_entity_poly.entity_id
_entity_poly.type
_entity_poly.pdbx_seq_one_letter_code
_entity_poly.pdbx_strand_id
1 'polypeptide(L)'
;SIHSLPMISTHLIASFALLGLVLSQDPSVPLTTTAPQCRCADIDECSAQMAKETDRCKKDEACVNILKETGGDTGKIVKCLDEEHKVMTSIEKCVKEAVGGMGCTNDAVPKNLTIPLVPIVEIPQDGPSRSRRSAPLEAPPQLSQFLVCVDQCSITPQPSTRSRRSAVACAYKLQCALESPDERIQAAFVECEKKLNINPEKRMKESCECLKEAGISSLKCE
;
A
#
# COMPACT_ATOMS: atom_id res chain seq x y z
N SER A 1 66.72 -66.42 0.57
CA SER A 1 66.74 -65.51 1.73
C SER A 1 65.34 -65.32 2.28
N ILE A 2 65.28 -65.13 3.60
CA ILE A 2 64.17 -65.38 4.52
C ILE A 2 63.36 -64.09 4.79
N HIS A 3 62.03 -64.23 4.93
CA HIS A 3 61.01 -63.48 5.71
C HIS A 3 61.07 -61.96 6.00
N SER A 4 59.86 -61.37 5.90
CA SER A 4 59.17 -60.44 6.83
C SER A 4 59.36 -58.90 6.82
N LEU A 5 58.19 -58.24 6.97
CA LEU A 5 57.75 -56.82 7.19
C LEU A 5 58.58 -56.02 8.24
N PRO A 6 58.41 -54.67 8.53
CA PRO A 6 57.22 -53.79 8.34
C PRO A 6 57.42 -52.24 8.14
N MET A 7 56.29 -51.52 8.03
CA MET A 7 55.89 -50.26 8.75
C MET A 7 56.34 -48.81 8.37
N ILE A 8 55.28 -47.97 8.25
CA ILE A 8 55.04 -46.56 8.70
C ILE A 8 55.60 -45.39 7.84
N SER A 9 54.70 -44.56 7.27
CA SER A 9 54.44 -43.18 7.75
C SER A 9 53.34 -42.45 6.94
N THR A 10 52.17 -42.37 7.56
CA THR A 10 51.29 -41.20 7.72
C THR A 10 51.29 -40.04 6.71
N HIS A 11 50.18 -39.96 5.96
CA HIS A 11 49.26 -38.81 5.73
C HIS A 11 49.79 -37.36 5.70
N LEU A 12 49.56 -36.68 4.57
CA LEU A 12 48.74 -35.45 4.52
C LEU A 12 48.27 -35.18 3.08
N ILE A 13 47.07 -35.64 2.74
CA ILE A 13 46.36 -35.20 1.53
C ILE A 13 45.51 -34.00 1.96
N ALA A 14 46.01 -32.79 1.69
CA ALA A 14 45.24 -31.57 1.89
C ALA A 14 44.21 -31.45 0.75
N SER A 15 43.05 -32.06 0.96
CA SER A 15 41.84 -31.78 0.18
C SER A 15 41.43 -30.32 0.40
N PHE A 16 41.72 -29.47 -0.57
CA PHE A 16 41.14 -28.13 -0.65
C PHE A 16 39.65 -28.27 -0.99
N ALA A 17 38.84 -28.37 0.06
CA ALA A 17 37.42 -28.17 -0.04
C ALA A 17 37.18 -26.69 -0.40
N LEU A 18 36.80 -26.45 -1.65
CA LEU A 18 36.00 -25.29 -2.04
C LEU A 18 34.67 -25.36 -1.28
N LEU A 19 34.68 -24.98 0.00
CA LEU A 19 33.46 -24.52 0.66
C LEU A 19 33.14 -23.16 0.06
N GLY A 20 32.23 -23.18 -0.92
CA GLY A 20 31.48 -22.00 -1.27
C GLY A 20 30.82 -21.47 0.01
N LEU A 21 31.19 -20.26 0.40
CA LEU A 21 30.43 -19.44 1.33
C LEU A 21 29.03 -19.24 0.73
N VAL A 22 28.13 -20.17 1.03
CA VAL A 22 26.71 -19.89 1.07
C VAL A 22 26.56 -18.90 2.22
N LEU A 23 26.49 -17.61 1.89
CA LEU A 23 25.97 -16.62 2.81
C LEU A 23 24.54 -17.03 3.13
N SER A 24 24.37 -17.78 4.22
CA SER A 24 23.09 -17.92 4.89
C SER A 24 22.68 -16.51 5.31
N GLN A 25 21.90 -15.84 4.47
CA GLN A 25 21.24 -14.59 4.86
C GLN A 25 20.30 -14.95 6.01
N ASP A 26 20.61 -14.43 7.19
CA ASP A 26 19.77 -14.57 8.36
C ASP A 26 18.39 -13.96 8.05
N PRO A 27 17.29 -14.73 8.10
CA PRO A 27 15.94 -14.22 7.82
C PRO A 27 15.46 -13.15 8.81
N SER A 28 16.25 -12.85 9.86
CA SER A 28 15.98 -11.77 10.82
C SER A 28 16.54 -10.40 10.41
N VAL A 29 17.35 -10.30 9.35
CA VAL A 29 17.82 -8.99 8.85
C VAL A 29 16.79 -8.43 7.86
N PRO A 30 16.13 -7.29 8.17
CA PRO A 30 15.19 -6.69 7.23
C PRO A 30 15.94 -6.25 5.97
N LEU A 31 15.54 -6.79 4.82
CA LEU A 31 16.02 -6.29 3.54
C LEU A 31 15.63 -4.80 3.46
N THR A 32 16.56 -3.96 3.03
CA THR A 32 16.32 -2.52 2.86
C THR A 32 16.72 -2.09 1.46
N THR A 33 16.08 -1.04 0.96
CA THR A 33 16.48 -0.34 -0.26
C THR A 33 16.61 1.14 0.02
N THR A 34 17.22 1.89 -0.89
CA THR A 34 17.44 3.33 -0.73
C THR A 34 16.89 4.07 -1.95
N ALA A 35 16.16 5.15 -1.71
CA ALA A 35 15.65 6.02 -2.76
C ALA A 35 15.67 7.49 -2.28
N PRO A 36 15.77 8.46 -3.20
CA PRO A 36 15.67 9.88 -2.83
C PRO A 36 14.31 10.18 -2.23
N GLN A 37 14.26 11.06 -1.23
CA GLN A 37 13.00 11.55 -0.68
C GLN A 37 12.22 12.31 -1.76
N CYS A 38 10.91 12.12 -1.82
CA CYS A 38 10.06 12.84 -2.75
C CYS A 38 10.02 14.34 -2.44
N ARG A 39 10.07 15.18 -3.48
CA ARG A 39 9.81 16.61 -3.32
C ARG A 39 8.30 16.86 -3.24
N CYS A 40 7.89 17.77 -2.37
CA CYS A 40 6.46 18.06 -2.19
C CYS A 40 5.81 18.61 -3.47
N ALA A 41 6.52 19.44 -4.23
CA ALA A 41 6.03 19.97 -5.51
C ALA A 41 5.74 18.85 -6.53
N ASP A 42 6.63 17.86 -6.64
CA ASP A 42 6.48 16.74 -7.58
C ASP A 42 5.32 15.82 -7.18
N ILE A 43 5.15 15.60 -5.86
CA ILE A 43 4.01 14.85 -5.31
C ILE A 43 2.70 15.58 -5.58
N ASP A 44 2.66 16.90 -5.42
CA ASP A 44 1.46 17.70 -5.67
C ASP A 44 1.06 17.66 -7.14
N GLU A 45 2.01 17.84 -8.05
CA GLU A 45 1.78 17.76 -9.49
C GLU A 45 1.29 16.36 -9.88
N CYS A 46 1.98 15.32 -9.42
CA CYS A 46 1.59 13.94 -9.68
C CYS A 46 0.20 13.64 -9.12
N SER A 47 -0.12 14.10 -7.90
CA SER A 47 -1.42 13.85 -7.28
C SER A 47 -2.55 14.53 -8.06
N ALA A 48 -2.31 15.73 -8.58
CA ALA A 48 -3.27 16.43 -9.44
C ALA A 48 -3.48 15.70 -10.78
N GLN A 49 -2.43 15.11 -11.37
CA GLN A 49 -2.56 14.28 -12.56
C GLN A 49 -3.30 12.97 -12.26
N MET A 50 -2.95 12.30 -11.16
CA MET A 50 -3.61 11.06 -10.73
C MET A 50 -5.09 11.26 -10.45
N ALA A 51 -5.49 12.36 -9.83
CA ALA A 51 -6.91 12.66 -9.61
C ALA A 51 -7.71 12.70 -10.93
N LYS A 52 -7.15 13.30 -11.98
CA LYS A 52 -7.79 13.32 -13.32
C LYS A 52 -7.91 11.92 -13.91
N GLU A 53 -6.86 11.10 -13.78
CA GLU A 53 -6.88 9.72 -14.26
C GLU A 53 -7.86 8.85 -13.46
N THR A 54 -7.89 8.98 -12.15
CA THR A 54 -8.85 8.32 -11.27
C THR A 54 -10.29 8.63 -11.69
N ASP A 55 -10.61 9.89 -11.99
CA ASP A 55 -11.96 10.29 -12.42
C ASP A 55 -12.33 9.76 -13.81
N ARG A 56 -11.35 9.61 -14.71
CA ARG A 56 -11.52 8.90 -15.97
C ARG A 56 -11.78 7.41 -15.72
N CYS A 57 -10.96 6.77 -14.89
CA CYS A 57 -10.99 5.34 -14.60
C CYS A 57 -12.26 4.89 -13.87
N LYS A 58 -12.87 5.74 -13.03
CA LYS A 58 -14.19 5.47 -12.42
C LYS A 58 -15.31 5.30 -13.46
N LYS A 59 -15.13 5.85 -14.66
CA LYS A 59 -16.07 5.78 -15.79
C LYS A 59 -15.64 4.76 -16.84
N ASP A 60 -14.49 4.13 -16.65
CA ASP A 60 -13.98 3.12 -17.57
C ASP A 60 -14.90 1.90 -17.53
N GLU A 61 -15.29 1.42 -18.71
CA GLU A 61 -16.27 0.34 -18.83
C GLU A 61 -15.80 -0.94 -18.14
N ALA A 62 -14.49 -1.24 -18.17
CA ALA A 62 -13.94 -2.42 -17.49
C ALA A 62 -14.17 -2.35 -15.97
N CYS A 63 -13.95 -1.18 -15.36
CA CYS A 63 -14.18 -1.01 -13.92
C CYS A 63 -15.68 -0.92 -13.59
N VAL A 64 -16.47 -0.18 -14.37
CA VAL A 64 -17.92 -0.05 -14.14
C VAL A 64 -18.63 -1.41 -14.24
N ASN A 65 -18.17 -2.31 -15.12
CA ASN A 65 -18.73 -3.66 -15.23
C ASN A 65 -18.62 -4.48 -13.93
N ILE A 66 -17.57 -4.27 -13.14
CA ILE A 66 -17.41 -4.90 -11.82
C ILE A 66 -18.53 -4.44 -10.88
N LEU A 67 -18.90 -3.16 -10.91
CA LEU A 67 -19.97 -2.63 -10.05
C LEU A 67 -21.35 -3.13 -10.45
N LYS A 68 -21.60 -3.46 -11.73
CA LYS A 68 -22.91 -3.99 -12.17
C LYS A 68 -23.27 -5.29 -11.44
N GLU A 69 -22.28 -6.10 -11.08
CA GLU A 69 -22.47 -7.35 -10.34
C GLU A 69 -22.94 -7.13 -8.88
N THR A 70 -22.81 -5.92 -8.34
CA THR A 70 -23.34 -5.59 -7.00
C THR A 70 -24.87 -5.51 -6.96
N GLY A 71 -25.54 -5.41 -8.11
CA GLY A 71 -26.98 -5.21 -8.22
C GLY A 71 -27.48 -3.79 -7.88
N GLY A 72 -26.57 -2.88 -7.53
CA GLY A 72 -26.88 -1.48 -7.23
C GLY A 72 -26.75 -0.52 -8.42
N ASP A 73 -27.19 0.72 -8.22
CA ASP A 73 -27.00 1.83 -9.15
C ASP A 73 -25.53 2.27 -9.15
N THR A 74 -24.79 1.85 -10.17
CA THR A 74 -23.36 2.15 -10.33
C THR A 74 -23.03 3.65 -10.24
N GLY A 75 -23.90 4.53 -10.75
CA GLY A 75 -23.70 5.97 -10.69
C GLY A 75 -23.82 6.51 -9.26
N LYS A 76 -24.80 6.01 -8.50
CA LYS A 76 -24.93 6.36 -7.07
C LYS A 76 -23.79 5.79 -6.24
N ILE A 77 -23.34 4.57 -6.50
CA ILE A 77 -22.19 3.95 -5.82
C ILE A 77 -20.94 4.82 -6.01
N VAL A 78 -20.63 5.19 -7.26
CA VAL A 78 -19.48 6.06 -7.56
C VAL A 78 -19.62 7.41 -6.86
N LYS A 79 -20.81 8.00 -6.84
CA LYS A 79 -21.06 9.26 -6.14
C LYS A 79 -20.81 9.15 -4.63
N CYS A 80 -21.23 8.06 -3.97
CA CYS A 80 -20.93 7.83 -2.56
C CYS A 80 -19.42 7.76 -2.29
N LEU A 81 -18.69 7.05 -3.15
CA LEU A 81 -17.23 6.95 -3.06
C LEU A 81 -16.54 8.31 -3.29
N ASP A 82 -17.07 9.13 -4.19
CA ASP A 82 -16.56 10.47 -4.46
C ASP A 82 -16.75 11.41 -3.26
N GLU A 83 -17.90 11.35 -2.57
CA GLU A 83 -18.12 12.15 -1.36
C GLU A 83 -17.15 11.74 -0.23
N GLU A 84 -16.95 10.45 0.00
CA GLU A 84 -15.95 9.97 0.97
C GLU A 84 -14.53 10.45 0.60
N HIS A 85 -14.19 10.41 -0.69
CA HIS A 85 -12.91 10.89 -1.18
C HIS A 85 -12.73 12.40 -0.98
N LYS A 86 -13.78 13.21 -1.17
CA LYS A 86 -13.75 14.67 -0.90
C LYS A 86 -13.51 14.96 0.58
N VAL A 87 -14.15 14.22 1.47
CA VAL A 87 -13.92 14.37 2.92
C VAL A 87 -12.46 14.06 3.25
N MET A 88 -11.93 12.93 2.76
CA MET A 88 -10.52 12.57 3.00
C MET A 88 -9.55 13.61 2.43
N THR A 89 -9.81 14.10 1.21
CA THR A 89 -8.99 15.16 0.58
C THR A 89 -8.99 16.44 1.41
N SER A 90 -10.11 16.77 2.05
CA SER A 90 -10.22 17.95 2.92
C SER A 90 -9.38 17.80 4.19
N ILE A 91 -9.37 16.59 4.79
CA ILE A 91 -8.51 16.27 5.94
C ILE A 91 -7.04 16.34 5.53
N GLU A 92 -6.66 15.68 4.43
CA GLU A 92 -5.28 15.67 3.92
C GLU A 92 -4.77 17.07 3.59
N LYS A 93 -5.62 17.93 3.02
CA LYS A 93 -5.31 19.35 2.81
C LYS A 93 -5.06 20.08 4.12
N CYS A 94 -5.93 19.90 5.12
CA CYS A 94 -5.74 20.51 6.44
C CYS A 94 -4.44 20.04 7.10
N VAL A 95 -4.13 18.74 7.04
CA VAL A 95 -2.90 18.18 7.61
C VAL A 95 -1.68 18.77 6.91
N LYS A 96 -1.71 18.86 5.58
CA LYS A 96 -0.64 19.49 4.80
C LYS A 96 -0.42 20.95 5.20
N GLU A 97 -1.49 21.73 5.39
CA GLU A 97 -1.41 23.12 5.87
C GLU A 97 -0.81 23.20 7.29
N ALA A 98 -1.07 22.22 8.15
CA ALA A 98 -0.57 22.19 9.52
C ALA A 98 0.91 21.78 9.62
N VAL A 99 1.37 20.82 8.79
CA VAL A 99 2.71 20.21 8.94
C VAL A 99 3.67 20.46 7.78
N GLY A 100 3.25 21.17 6.72
CA GLY A 100 4.11 21.57 5.59
C GLY A 100 4.40 20.48 4.55
N GLY A 101 3.90 19.26 4.75
CA GLY A 101 4.04 18.13 3.84
C GLY A 101 3.95 16.77 4.55
N MET A 102 3.32 15.77 3.93
CA MET A 102 3.18 14.42 4.50
C MET A 102 4.31 13.50 4.00
N GLY A 103 5.50 13.65 4.59
CA GLY A 103 6.66 12.80 4.30
C GLY A 103 7.49 13.19 3.07
N CYS A 104 7.15 14.28 2.40
CA CYS A 104 7.93 14.88 1.31
C CYS A 104 8.82 16.03 1.83
N THR A 105 9.83 16.42 1.04
CA THR A 105 10.72 17.56 1.37
C THR A 105 10.55 18.74 0.40
N ASN A 106 10.85 19.95 0.88
CA ASN A 106 10.98 21.15 0.04
C ASN A 106 12.45 21.47 -0.31
N ASP A 107 13.40 20.65 0.15
CA ASP A 107 14.83 20.85 -0.09
C ASP A 107 15.15 20.77 -1.58
N ALA A 108 16.11 21.61 -2.01
CA ALA A 108 16.60 21.60 -3.38
C ALA A 108 17.30 20.29 -3.75
N VAL A 109 17.91 19.63 -2.75
CA VAL A 109 18.57 18.32 -2.88
C VAL A 109 17.97 17.38 -1.84
N PRO A 110 17.03 16.50 -2.23
CA PRO A 110 16.40 15.58 -1.29
C PRO A 110 17.42 14.58 -0.72
N LYS A 111 17.32 14.32 0.59
CA LYS A 111 18.08 13.24 1.24
C LYS A 111 17.61 11.87 0.74
N ASN A 112 18.48 10.88 0.80
CA ASN A 112 18.09 9.49 0.57
C ASN A 112 17.41 8.90 1.81
N LEU A 113 16.33 8.15 1.62
CA LEU A 113 15.65 7.40 2.66
C LEU A 113 15.95 5.91 2.52
N THR A 114 16.21 5.25 3.65
CA THR A 114 16.32 3.80 3.74
C THR A 114 14.95 3.22 4.02
N ILE A 115 14.44 2.43 3.09
CA ILE A 115 13.10 1.84 3.13
C ILE A 115 13.23 0.36 3.46
N PRO A 116 12.52 -0.15 4.49
CA PRO A 116 12.42 -1.58 4.70
C PRO A 116 11.61 -2.22 3.57
N LEU A 117 12.21 -3.20 2.89
CA LEU A 117 11.53 -4.06 1.94
C LEU A 117 10.68 -5.05 2.75
N VAL A 118 9.36 -4.81 2.76
CA VAL A 118 8.43 -5.79 3.31
C VAL A 118 8.50 -7.03 2.40
N PRO A 119 8.88 -8.22 2.91
CA PRO A 119 8.89 -9.42 2.11
C PRO A 119 7.51 -9.62 1.51
N ILE A 120 7.43 -9.81 0.19
CA ILE A 120 6.21 -10.24 -0.48
C ILE A 120 6.02 -11.68 -0.03
N VAL A 121 5.31 -11.88 1.07
CA VAL A 121 4.81 -13.21 1.42
C VAL A 121 3.75 -13.50 0.37
N GLU A 122 4.09 -14.35 -0.60
CA GLU A 122 3.09 -15.04 -1.42
C GLU A 122 2.17 -15.76 -0.44
N ILE A 123 0.96 -15.24 -0.23
CA ILE A 123 -0.04 -15.92 0.60
C ILE A 123 -0.34 -17.23 -0.12
N PRO A 124 0.02 -18.40 0.43
CA PRO A 124 -0.37 -19.67 -0.18
C PRO A 124 -1.90 -19.70 -0.21
N GLN A 125 -2.50 -20.01 -1.35
CA GLN A 125 -3.96 -20.04 -1.48
C GLN A 125 -4.65 -21.13 -0.62
N ASP A 126 -3.88 -21.99 0.05
CA ASP A 126 -4.37 -23.11 0.87
C ASP A 126 -3.74 -23.15 2.28
N GLY A 127 -3.95 -22.11 3.09
CA GLY A 127 -3.45 -22.05 4.48
C GLY A 127 -4.49 -21.53 5.48
N PRO A 128 -4.58 -22.10 6.70
CA PRO A 128 -5.68 -21.85 7.62
C PRO A 128 -5.69 -20.39 8.09
N SER A 129 -6.84 -19.77 7.87
CA SER A 129 -7.18 -18.38 8.19
C SER A 129 -6.71 -17.99 9.59
N ARG A 130 -5.62 -17.22 9.69
CA ARG A 130 -5.22 -16.58 10.95
C ARG A 130 -6.27 -15.54 11.30
N SER A 131 -7.01 -15.84 12.37
CA SER A 131 -8.08 -15.04 12.95
C SER A 131 -7.66 -13.58 13.17
N ARG A 132 -7.98 -12.71 12.21
CA ARG A 132 -8.13 -11.27 12.47
C ARG A 132 -9.57 -11.11 12.97
N ARG A 133 -9.75 -11.04 14.29
CA ARG A 133 -10.99 -10.60 14.92
C ARG A 133 -11.16 -9.09 14.67
N SER A 134 -11.69 -8.78 13.51
CA SER A 134 -12.51 -7.61 13.24
C SER A 134 -13.55 -8.17 12.28
N ALA A 135 -14.82 -8.18 12.65
CA ALA A 135 -15.87 -8.59 11.72
C ALA A 135 -15.61 -7.83 10.40
N PRO A 136 -15.43 -8.52 9.26
CA PRO A 136 -15.31 -7.83 7.99
C PRO A 136 -16.59 -7.01 7.87
N LEU A 137 -16.47 -5.71 7.62
CA LEU A 137 -17.54 -5.01 6.92
C LEU A 137 -17.86 -5.88 5.70
N GLU A 138 -19.00 -6.57 5.71
CA GLU A 138 -19.46 -7.47 4.63
C GLU A 138 -19.88 -6.63 3.41
N ALA A 139 -18.96 -5.80 2.92
CA ALA A 139 -19.10 -5.17 1.63
C ALA A 139 -18.94 -6.25 0.56
N PRO A 140 -19.70 -6.17 -0.55
CA PRO A 140 -19.51 -7.08 -1.67
C PRO A 140 -18.05 -7.01 -2.17
N PRO A 141 -17.44 -8.14 -2.53
CA PRO A 141 -16.07 -8.17 -3.04
C PRO A 141 -15.89 -7.28 -4.28
N GLN A 142 -16.96 -7.09 -5.06
CA GLN A 142 -17.01 -6.23 -6.24
C GLN A 142 -16.66 -4.77 -5.92
N LEU A 143 -17.05 -4.25 -4.76
CA LEU A 143 -16.72 -2.86 -4.39
C LEU A 143 -15.20 -2.69 -4.23
N SER A 144 -14.56 -3.67 -3.56
CA SER A 144 -13.10 -3.70 -3.42
C SER A 144 -12.41 -3.90 -4.77
N GLN A 145 -12.92 -4.79 -5.62
CA GLN A 145 -12.39 -5.03 -6.97
C GLN A 145 -12.51 -3.80 -7.87
N PHE A 146 -13.61 -3.05 -7.78
CA PHE A 146 -13.78 -1.77 -8.48
C PHE A 146 -12.71 -0.77 -8.06
N LEU A 147 -12.48 -0.59 -6.76
CA LEU A 147 -11.45 0.33 -6.25
C LEU A 147 -10.05 -0.07 -6.71
N VAL A 148 -9.74 -1.37 -6.73
CA VAL A 148 -8.47 -1.89 -7.27
C VAL A 148 -8.36 -1.65 -8.77
N CYS A 149 -9.43 -1.85 -9.54
CA CYS A 149 -9.46 -1.58 -10.98
C CYS A 149 -9.18 -0.10 -11.27
N VAL A 150 -9.83 0.81 -10.54
CA VAL A 150 -9.61 2.25 -10.68
C VAL A 150 -8.17 2.62 -10.36
N ASP A 151 -7.61 2.07 -9.28
CA ASP A 151 -6.20 2.30 -8.90
C ASP A 151 -5.23 1.83 -10.00
N GLN A 152 -5.39 0.61 -10.49
CA GLN A 152 -4.55 0.03 -11.57
C GLN A 152 -4.67 0.79 -12.90
N CYS A 153 -5.90 1.21 -13.25
CA CYS A 153 -6.16 2.05 -14.42
C CYS A 153 -5.50 3.42 -14.30
N SER A 154 -5.44 3.99 -13.08
CA SER A 154 -4.82 5.29 -12.84
C SER A 154 -3.28 5.26 -12.77
N ILE A 155 -2.68 4.07 -12.60
CA ILE A 155 -1.24 3.87 -12.34
C ILE A 155 -0.49 3.17 -13.52
N THR A 156 -1.16 2.81 -14.61
CA THR A 156 -0.67 1.83 -15.60
C THR A 156 0.72 2.13 -16.23
N PRO A 157 1.58 1.10 -16.50
CA PRO A 157 1.36 -0.35 -16.36
C PRO A 157 2.26 -1.01 -15.30
N GLN A 158 1.74 -1.28 -14.10
CA GLN A 158 2.19 -2.44 -13.31
C GLN A 158 1.05 -3.03 -12.46
N PRO A 159 1.02 -4.36 -12.27
CA PRO A 159 0.01 -5.06 -11.48
C PRO A 159 0.32 -4.90 -9.98
N SER A 160 -0.10 -3.78 -9.40
CA SER A 160 -0.12 -3.60 -7.95
C SER A 160 -1.47 -4.09 -7.40
N THR A 161 -1.44 -5.01 -6.44
CA THR A 161 -2.65 -5.58 -5.77
C THR A 161 -3.10 -4.79 -4.54
N ARG A 162 -2.38 -3.73 -4.16
CA ARG A 162 -2.66 -2.94 -2.96
C ARG A 162 -3.23 -1.58 -3.37
N SER A 163 -4.40 -1.25 -2.85
CA SER A 163 -4.95 0.12 -2.92
C SER A 163 -3.95 1.09 -2.28
N ARG A 164 -3.41 2.03 -3.07
CA ARG A 164 -2.43 3.03 -2.63
C ARG A 164 -3.13 4.39 -2.48
N ARG A 165 -2.76 5.13 -1.42
CA ARG A 165 -3.10 6.57 -1.36
C ARG A 165 -2.34 7.32 -2.46
N SER A 166 -2.91 8.43 -2.94
CA SER A 166 -2.35 9.24 -4.03
C SER A 166 -0.86 9.55 -3.85
N ALA A 167 -0.43 9.98 -2.66
CA ALA A 167 0.97 10.27 -2.37
C ALA A 167 1.89 9.04 -2.50
N VAL A 168 1.44 7.85 -2.08
CA VAL A 168 2.23 6.60 -2.16
C VAL A 168 2.28 6.08 -3.61
N ALA A 169 1.19 6.20 -4.35
CA ALA A 169 1.16 5.89 -5.77
C ALA A 169 2.09 6.84 -6.56
N CYS A 170 2.08 8.12 -6.22
CA CYS A 170 2.99 9.11 -6.80
C CYS A 170 4.46 8.85 -6.45
N ALA A 171 4.77 8.53 -5.20
CA ALA A 171 6.12 8.15 -4.79
C ALA A 171 6.66 6.98 -5.62
N TYR A 172 5.82 5.97 -5.86
CA TYR A 172 6.16 4.85 -6.72
C TYR A 172 6.36 5.26 -8.19
N LYS A 173 5.47 6.07 -8.76
CA LYS A 173 5.56 6.56 -10.15
C LYS A 173 6.81 7.44 -10.37
N LEU A 174 7.15 8.26 -9.38
CA LEU A 174 8.30 9.15 -9.37
C LEU A 174 9.60 8.46 -8.91
N GLN A 175 9.54 7.19 -8.52
CA GLN A 175 10.67 6.41 -8.00
C GLN A 175 11.40 7.09 -6.83
N CYS A 176 10.63 7.69 -5.94
CA CYS A 176 11.10 8.36 -4.72
C CYS A 176 10.43 7.75 -3.48
N ALA A 177 10.93 8.13 -2.30
CA ALA A 177 10.42 7.66 -1.03
C ALA A 177 9.73 8.78 -0.25
N LEU A 178 8.62 8.44 0.42
CA LEU A 178 8.05 9.30 1.45
C LEU A 178 8.62 8.90 2.81
N GLU A 179 8.97 9.88 3.60
CA GLU A 179 9.32 9.69 5.00
C GLU A 179 8.11 9.16 5.77
N SER A 180 8.36 8.26 6.71
CA SER A 180 7.27 7.65 7.48
C SER A 180 6.56 8.72 8.32
N PRO A 181 5.22 8.67 8.43
CA PRO A 181 4.48 9.65 9.22
C PRO A 181 4.92 9.56 10.69
N ASP A 182 5.33 10.71 11.24
CA ASP A 182 5.69 10.88 12.64
C ASP A 182 4.44 11.11 13.52
N GLU A 183 4.64 11.16 14.84
CA GLU A 183 3.55 11.43 15.81
C GLU A 183 2.86 12.77 15.53
N ARG A 184 3.61 13.75 15.00
CA ARG A 184 3.09 15.08 14.66
C ARG A 184 2.11 14.99 13.48
N ILE A 185 2.41 14.22 12.43
CA ILE A 185 1.47 13.99 11.32
C ILE A 185 0.22 13.28 11.83
N GLN A 186 0.37 12.26 12.68
CA GLN A 186 -0.77 11.53 13.25
C GLN A 186 -1.65 12.44 14.12
N ALA A 187 -1.05 13.27 14.96
CA ALA A 187 -1.77 14.26 15.77
C ALA A 187 -2.50 15.28 14.88
N ALA A 188 -1.86 15.75 13.80
CA ALA A 188 -2.47 16.68 12.87
C ALA A 188 -3.73 16.10 12.19
N PHE A 189 -3.78 14.79 11.90
CA PHE A 189 -5.02 14.16 11.40
C PHE A 189 -6.18 14.32 12.40
N VAL A 190 -5.94 14.00 13.67
CA VAL A 190 -6.95 14.10 14.74
C VAL A 190 -7.40 15.56 14.95
N GLU A 191 -6.45 16.50 14.93
CA GLU A 191 -6.77 17.93 15.05
C GLU A 191 -7.55 18.45 13.85
N CYS A 192 -7.20 18.02 12.64
CA CYS A 192 -7.90 18.41 11.42
C CYS A 192 -9.32 17.84 11.34
N GLU A 193 -9.54 16.59 11.78
CA GLU A 193 -10.90 16.04 11.92
C GLU A 193 -11.75 16.92 12.85
N LYS A 194 -11.23 17.30 14.02
CA LYS A 194 -11.92 18.21 14.95
C LYS A 194 -12.18 19.59 14.33
N LYS A 195 -11.17 20.19 13.70
CA LYS A 195 -11.25 21.53 13.09
C LYS A 195 -12.28 21.58 11.96
N LEU A 196 -12.37 20.51 11.18
CA LEU A 196 -13.32 20.38 10.08
C LEU A 196 -14.69 19.85 10.55
N ASN A 197 -14.88 19.62 11.85
CA ASN A 197 -16.08 19.04 12.44
C ASN A 197 -16.48 17.68 11.81
N ILE A 198 -15.47 16.88 11.44
CA ILE A 198 -15.64 15.54 10.90
C ILE A 198 -15.62 14.56 12.07
N ASN A 199 -16.73 13.86 12.28
CA ASN A 199 -16.81 12.75 13.21
C ASN A 199 -16.56 11.42 12.46
N PRO A 200 -15.50 10.65 12.79
CA PRO A 200 -15.16 9.43 12.06
C PRO A 200 -16.24 8.35 12.08
N GLU A 201 -16.92 8.16 13.21
CA GLU A 201 -18.00 7.17 13.35
C GLU A 201 -19.21 7.56 12.50
N LYS A 202 -19.61 8.84 12.58
CA LYS A 202 -20.71 9.38 11.78
C LYS A 202 -20.40 9.30 10.28
N ARG A 203 -19.18 9.68 9.87
CA ARG A 203 -18.74 9.60 8.47
C ARG A 203 -18.83 8.16 7.96
N MET A 204 -18.32 7.20 8.73
CA MET A 204 -18.35 5.78 8.34
C MET A 204 -19.78 5.27 8.17
N LYS A 205 -20.67 5.66 9.09
CA LYS A 205 -22.09 5.32 9.02
C LYS A 205 -22.77 5.94 7.80
N GLU A 206 -22.58 7.24 7.56
CA GLU A 206 -23.14 7.97 6.42
C GLU A 206 -22.68 7.38 5.07
N SER A 207 -21.39 7.02 4.96
CA SER A 207 -20.84 6.40 3.76
C SER A 207 -21.39 4.99 3.54
N CYS A 208 -21.61 4.22 4.61
CA CYS A 208 -22.27 2.91 4.52
C CYS A 208 -23.75 3.05 4.10
N GLU A 209 -24.49 3.98 4.72
CA GLU A 209 -25.89 4.24 4.39
C GLU A 209 -26.05 4.70 2.94
N CYS A 210 -25.17 5.57 2.45
CA CYS A 210 -25.16 6.00 1.04
C CYS A 210 -25.01 4.81 0.09
N LEU A 211 -24.06 3.90 0.36
CA LEU A 211 -23.85 2.71 -0.47
C LEU A 211 -25.05 1.74 -0.40
N LYS A 212 -25.68 1.61 0.76
CA LYS A 212 -26.91 0.82 0.93
C LYS A 212 -28.08 1.40 0.14
N GLU A 213 -28.27 2.71 0.19
CA GLU A 213 -29.28 3.44 -0.62
C GLU A 213 -28.99 3.39 -2.13
N ALA A 214 -27.72 3.26 -2.50
CA ALA A 214 -27.30 3.01 -3.87
C ALA A 214 -27.64 1.58 -4.34
N GLY A 215 -28.15 0.71 -3.48
CA GLY A 215 -28.64 -0.63 -3.82
C GLY A 215 -27.73 -1.78 -3.38
N ILE A 216 -26.66 -1.50 -2.63
CA ILE A 216 -25.82 -2.55 -2.05
C ILE A 216 -26.48 -3.10 -0.78
N SER A 217 -27.44 -4.00 -0.97
CA SER A 217 -28.30 -4.53 0.11
C SER A 217 -27.58 -5.41 1.13
N SER A 218 -26.40 -5.94 0.82
CA SER A 218 -25.61 -6.79 1.73
C SER A 218 -24.92 -6.02 2.86
N LEU A 219 -24.88 -4.68 2.79
CA LEU A 219 -24.18 -3.86 3.78
C LEU A 219 -24.93 -3.76 5.11
N LYS A 220 -24.22 -4.07 6.20
CA LYS A 220 -24.64 -3.79 7.58
C LYS A 220 -23.91 -2.53 8.05
N CYS A 221 -24.67 -1.48 8.35
CA CYS A 221 -24.17 -0.15 8.73
C CYS A 221 -24.36 0.11 10.23
N GLU A 222 -23.96 -0.87 11.05
CA GLU A 222 -24.02 -0.81 12.51
C GLU A 222 -22.80 -0.12 13.12
#